data_AF-A0A6G2Q766-F1
#
_entry.id   AF-A0A6G2Q766-F1
#
_cell.length_a   1.000
_cell.length_b   1.000
_cell.length_c   1.000
_cell.angle_alpha   90.00
_cell.angle_beta   90.00
_cell.angle_gamma   90.00
#
_symmetry.space_group_name_H-M   'P 1'
#
loop_
_entity.id
_entity.type
_entity.pdbx_description
1 polymer ?
#
loop_
_entity_poly.entity_id
_entity_poly.type
_entity_poly.pdbx_seq_one_letter_code
_entity_poly.pdbx_strand_id
1 'polypeptide(L)'
;HTLQYLALLAAQHGMLWVSLNLLPGWNTTTSGPQDDNRLGFYLGAGAQSFNDTPAVHDADLNTARHLGRRVAEHTLIHRAGLTAAAH
;
A
#
# COMPACT_ATOMS: atom_id res chain seq x y z
N HIS A 1 -6.56 13.90 -3.05
CA HIS A 1 -5.25 13.97 -2.36
C HIS A 1 -5.22 13.23 -1.00
N THR A 2 -5.99 12.16 -0.79
CA THR A 2 -6.11 11.50 0.53
C THR A 2 -4.81 10.88 1.04
N LEU A 3 -4.14 10.03 0.24
CA LEU A 3 -2.89 9.37 0.66
C LEU A 3 -1.76 10.37 0.91
N GLN A 4 -1.67 11.46 0.13
CA GLN A 4 -0.67 12.51 0.31
C GLN A 4 -0.87 13.23 1.65
N TYR A 5 -2.12 13.54 1.98
CA TYR A 5 -2.46 14.10 3.29
C TYR A 5 -2.07 13.16 4.44
N LEU A 6 -2.38 11.86 4.33
CA LEU A 6 -2.04 10.88 5.36
C LEU A 6 -0.51 10.68 5.50
N ALA A 7 0.23 10.69 4.39
CA ALA A 7 1.68 10.63 4.42
C ALA A 7 2.29 11.86 5.10
N LEU A 8 1.74 13.06 4.84
CA LEU A 8 2.14 14.28 5.53
C LEU A 8 1.82 14.21 7.03
N LEU A 9 0.63 13.74 7.39
CA LEU A 9 0.22 13.55 8.79
C LEU A 9 1.15 12.56 9.52
N ALA A 10 1.50 11.45 8.88
CA ALA A 10 2.45 10.48 9.43
C ALA A 10 3.82 11.13 9.70
N ALA A 11 4.31 11.94 8.76
CA ALA A 11 5.55 12.69 8.92
C ALA A 11 5.47 13.68 10.10
N GLN A 12 4.35 14.39 10.28
CA GLN A 12 4.14 15.27 11.44
C GLN A 12 4.24 14.54 12.79
N HIS A 13 3.98 13.23 12.81
CA HIS A 13 4.07 12.39 14.01
C HIS A 13 5.38 11.59 14.11
N GLY A 14 6.37 11.89 13.25
CA GLY A 14 7.66 11.19 13.24
C GLY A 14 7.58 9.71 12.81
N MET A 15 6.51 9.32 12.11
CA MET A 15 6.33 7.95 11.64
C MET A 15 7.11 7.69 10.35
N LEU A 16 7.49 6.43 10.12
CA LEU A 16 8.02 5.96 8.84
C LEU A 16 6.86 5.54 7.92
N TRP A 17 6.77 6.15 6.74
CA TRP A 17 5.73 5.83 5.76
C TRP A 17 6.18 4.69 4.82
N VAL A 18 5.43 3.58 4.80
CA VAL A 18 5.69 2.45 3.90
C VAL A 18 4.84 2.60 2.64
N SER A 19 5.48 2.77 1.48
CA SER A 19 4.82 2.87 0.18
C SER A 19 4.46 1.49 -0.41
N LEU A 20 3.65 1.51 -1.48
CA LEU A 20 3.06 0.29 -2.04
C LEU A 20 4.09 -0.65 -2.69
N ASN A 21 5.17 -0.12 -3.28
CA ASN A 21 6.21 -0.89 -3.98
C ASN A 21 5.65 -1.85 -5.06
N LEU A 22 4.61 -1.40 -5.76
CA LEU A 22 4.06 -2.06 -6.94
C LEU A 22 4.01 -1.05 -8.08
N LEU A 23 4.34 -1.52 -9.28
CA LEU A 23 4.01 -0.80 -10.50
C LEU A 23 2.49 -0.87 -10.74
N PRO A 24 1.91 0.03 -11.55
CA PRO A 24 0.51 -0.07 -11.94
C PRO A 24 0.26 -1.40 -12.65
N GLY A 25 -0.71 -2.17 -12.15
CA GLY A 25 -1.30 -3.27 -12.89
C GLY A 25 -2.30 -2.77 -13.92
N TRP A 26 -2.76 -3.67 -14.79
CA TRP A 26 -3.77 -3.36 -15.79
C TRP A 26 -3.45 -2.13 -16.69
N ASN A 27 -2.18 -1.92 -17.00
CA ASN A 27 -1.67 -0.75 -17.73
C ASN A 27 -1.09 -1.08 -19.12
N THR A 28 -1.17 -2.33 -19.56
CA THR A 28 -0.75 -2.80 -20.89
C THR A 28 -1.83 -3.64 -21.57
N THR A 29 -1.70 -3.85 -22.88
CA THR A 29 -2.64 -4.67 -23.67
C THR A 29 -2.63 -6.16 -23.31
N THR A 30 -1.62 -6.63 -22.56
CA THR A 30 -1.51 -8.02 -22.10
C THR A 30 -1.85 -8.18 -20.61
N SER A 31 -2.13 -7.08 -19.91
CA SER A 31 -2.49 -7.03 -18.50
C SER A 31 -4.01 -7.00 -18.31
N GLY A 32 -4.51 -7.28 -17.10
CA GLY A 32 -5.94 -7.41 -16.85
C GLY A 32 -6.39 -6.80 -15.52
N PRO A 33 -7.71 -6.64 -15.32
CA PRO A 33 -8.27 -6.01 -14.12
C PRO A 33 -7.99 -6.79 -12.83
N GLN A 34 -7.49 -8.02 -12.93
CA GLN A 34 -7.12 -8.87 -11.79
C GLN A 34 -5.69 -8.62 -11.29
N ASP A 35 -4.91 -7.81 -12.00
CA ASP A 35 -3.54 -7.52 -11.61
C ASP A 35 -3.50 -6.66 -10.34
N ASP A 36 -2.54 -6.95 -9.46
CA ASP A 36 -2.29 -6.12 -8.29
C ASP A 36 -1.98 -4.68 -8.73
N ASN A 37 -2.41 -3.72 -7.91
CA ASN A 37 -2.31 -2.30 -8.18
C ASN A 37 -2.93 -1.88 -9.53
N ARG A 38 -4.05 -2.51 -9.94
CA ARG A 38 -4.80 -2.16 -11.16
C ARG A 38 -5.19 -0.68 -11.30
N LEU A 39 -5.19 0.06 -10.19
CA LEU A 39 -5.55 1.48 -10.13
C LEU A 39 -4.32 2.41 -10.15
N GLY A 40 -3.10 1.86 -10.12
CA GLY A 40 -1.86 2.62 -10.26
C GLY A 40 -1.53 3.55 -9.10
N PHE A 41 -1.82 3.15 -7.87
CA PHE A 41 -1.36 3.88 -6.69
C PHE A 41 0.10 3.56 -6.36
N TYR A 42 0.82 4.52 -5.78
CA TYR A 42 2.21 4.32 -5.35
C TYR A 42 2.40 4.59 -3.86
N LEU A 43 1.68 5.59 -3.33
CA LEU A 43 1.85 6.04 -1.96
C LEU A 43 1.20 5.10 -0.94
N GLY A 44 0.25 4.26 -1.35
CA GLY A 44 -0.45 3.29 -0.50
C GLY A 44 -1.46 2.51 -1.34
N ALA A 45 -2.26 1.66 -0.71
CA ALA A 45 -3.32 0.93 -1.40
C ALA A 45 -4.54 1.85 -1.63
N GLY A 46 -5.18 1.68 -2.77
CA GLY A 46 -6.46 2.30 -3.10
C GLY A 46 -7.42 1.26 -3.65
N ALA A 47 -8.71 1.55 -3.57
CA ALA A 47 -9.77 0.69 -4.06
C ALA A 47 -10.83 1.51 -4.79
N GLN A 48 -11.56 0.87 -5.70
CA GLN A 48 -12.73 1.43 -6.34
C GLN A 48 -13.95 0.55 -6.06
N SER A 49 -15.05 1.18 -5.67
CA SER A 49 -16.36 0.55 -5.51
C SER A 49 -17.39 1.33 -6.34
N PHE A 50 -18.44 0.64 -6.79
CA PHE A 50 -19.53 1.27 -7.52
C PHE A 50 -20.52 1.90 -6.52
N ASN A 51 -21.14 3.02 -6.90
CA ASN A 51 -22.05 3.76 -6.00
C ASN A 51 -23.32 2.98 -5.63
N ASP A 52 -23.67 1.97 -6.42
CA ASP A 52 -24.84 1.11 -6.26
C ASP A 52 -24.54 -0.21 -5.55
N THR A 53 -23.26 -0.57 -5.37
CA THR A 53 -22.84 -1.87 -4.80
C THR A 53 -21.65 -1.72 -3.86
N PRO A 54 -21.77 -2.10 -2.58
CA PRO A 54 -20.70 -1.97 -1.58
C PRO A 54 -19.64 -3.09 -1.68
N ALA A 55 -19.19 -3.41 -2.88
CA ALA A 55 -18.18 -4.44 -3.13
C ALA A 55 -16.83 -3.81 -3.46
N VAL A 56 -15.75 -4.39 -2.94
CA VAL A 56 -14.37 -4.05 -3.29
C VAL A 56 -13.85 -5.11 -4.25
N HIS A 57 -13.16 -4.69 -5.31
CA HIS A 57 -12.60 -5.62 -6.29
C HIS A 57 -11.49 -6.48 -5.67
N ASP A 58 -11.41 -7.76 -6.01
CA ASP A 58 -10.45 -8.70 -5.40
C ASP A 58 -8.98 -8.27 -5.59
N ALA A 59 -8.64 -7.70 -6.76
CA ALA A 59 -7.32 -7.12 -6.99
C ALA A 59 -6.97 -5.97 -6.02
N ASP A 60 -7.95 -5.14 -5.62
CA ASP A 60 -7.73 -4.07 -4.65
C ASP A 60 -7.50 -4.66 -3.25
N LEU A 61 -8.22 -5.73 -2.90
CA LEU A 61 -7.99 -6.49 -1.67
C LEU A 61 -6.61 -7.14 -1.65
N ASN A 62 -6.17 -7.73 -2.76
CA ASN A 62 -4.82 -8.31 -2.88
C ASN A 62 -3.73 -7.23 -2.75
N THR A 63 -3.92 -6.09 -3.38
CA THR A 63 -3.05 -4.91 -3.23
C THR A 63 -2.95 -4.46 -1.77
N ALA A 64 -4.08 -4.42 -1.05
CA ALA A 64 -4.09 -4.10 0.38
C ALA A 64 -3.38 -5.16 1.23
N ARG A 65 -3.57 -6.46 0.95
CA ARG A 65 -2.84 -7.55 1.60
C ARG A 65 -1.34 -7.45 1.37
N HIS A 66 -0.93 -7.13 0.14
CA HIS A 66 0.47 -6.88 -0.21
C HIS A 66 1.07 -5.76 0.64
N LEU A 67 0.39 -4.61 0.71
CA LEU A 67 0.84 -3.49 1.55
C LEU A 67 0.91 -3.88 3.03
N GLY A 68 -0.10 -4.59 3.54
CA GLY A 68 -0.11 -5.07 4.93
C GLY A 68 1.09 -5.95 5.27
N ARG A 69 1.46 -6.88 4.38
CA ARG A 69 2.68 -7.69 4.52
C ARG A 69 3.92 -6.82 4.58
N ARG A 70 4.07 -5.86 3.66
CA ARG A 70 5.23 -4.94 3.64
C ARG A 70 5.35 -4.11 4.92
N VAL A 71 4.24 -3.59 5.42
CA VAL A 71 4.21 -2.84 6.69
C VAL A 71 4.70 -3.72 7.83
N ALA A 72 4.24 -4.96 7.92
CA ALA A 72 4.69 -5.91 8.94
C ALA A 72 6.19 -6.22 8.82
N GLU A 73 6.69 -6.48 7.60
CA GLU A 73 8.10 -6.74 7.34
C GLU A 73 9.00 -5.56 7.73
N HIS A 74 8.65 -4.34 7.30
CA HIS A 74 9.40 -3.12 7.66
C HIS A 74 9.39 -2.87 9.17
N THR A 75 8.26 -3.13 9.84
CA THR A 75 8.17 -3.02 11.30
C THR A 75 9.13 -4.01 11.98
N LEU A 76 9.20 -5.25 11.52
CA LEU A 76 10.11 -6.26 12.06
C LEU A 76 11.58 -5.87 11.86
N ILE A 77 11.95 -5.43 10.66
CA ILE A 77 13.31 -4.98 10.34
C ILE A 77 13.70 -3.80 11.22
N HIS A 78 12.83 -2.79 11.32
CA HIS A 78 13.10 -1.60 12.13
C HIS A 78 13.28 -1.96 13.61
N ARG A 79 12.40 -2.80 14.16
CA ARG A 79 12.52 -3.28 15.54
C ARG A 79 13.84 -4.03 15.77
N ALA A 80 14.21 -4.94 14.88
CA ALA A 80 15.46 -5.69 15.00
C ALA A 80 16.69 -4.76 14.97
N GLY A 81 16.68 -3.72 14.13
CA GLY A 81 17.74 -2.71 14.07
C GLY A 81 17.86 -1.91 15.37
N LEU A 82 16.74 -1.55 16.00
CA LEU A 82 16.75 -0.87 17.30
C LEU A 82 17.36 -1.75 18.40
N THR A 83 17.04 -3.04 18.43
CA THR A 83 17.64 -3.97 19.41
C THR A 83 19.14 -4.13 19.18
N ALA A 84 19.57 -4.27 17.92
CA ALA A 84 20.98 -4.45 17.58
C ALA A 84 21.83 -3.21 17.91
N ALA A 85 21.28 -2.01 17.77
CA ALA A 85 21.98 -0.76 18.07
C ALA A 85 22.05 -0.41 19.57
N ALA A 86 21.26 -1.10 20.41
CA ALA A 86 21.25 -0.90 21.86
C ALA A 86 22.33 -1.71 22.61
N HIS A 87 23.04 -2.59 21.90
CA HIS A 87 24.17 -3.39 22.38
C HIS A 87 25.48 -2.85 21.83
#